data_AF-A0A645HNR9-F1
#
_entry.id   AF-A0A645HNR9-F1
#
_cell.length_a   1.000
_cell.length_b   1.000
_cell.length_c   1.000
_cell.angle_alpha   90.00
_cell.angle_beta   90.00
_cell.angle_gamma   90.00
#
_symmetry.space_group_name_H-M   'P 1'
#
loop_
_entity.id
_entity.type
_entity.pdbx_description
1 polymer ?
#
loop_
_entity_poly.entity_id
_entity_poly.type
_entity_poly.pdbx_seq_one_letter_code
_entity_poly.pdbx_strand_id
1 'polypeptide(L)'
;MESPDAVAALMAGQVDAAILPEPLLSKVISSGKGSLVMTAEGFITGQTFIVARSEFVNSHPEIIQQFLKLNDDNVRWAEENKDSFYDIASKQLNLDPKAVQAMYPKFAFQTKIDSEMVRNLKESAHFLQENGFIKPQVDVESLVNDLVDTSFSQ
;
A
#
# COMPACT_ATOMS: atom_id res chain seq x y z
N MET A 1 6.71 3.94 -15.41
CA MET A 1 6.66 2.55 -15.87
C MET A 1 5.86 1.79 -14.84
N GLU A 2 4.78 1.13 -15.25
CA GLU A 2 3.98 0.33 -14.33
C GLU A 2 4.76 -0.90 -13.88
N SER A 3 4.47 -1.42 -12.68
CA SER A 3 5.22 -2.55 -12.12
C SER A 3 5.24 -3.81 -13.02
N PRO A 4 4.15 -4.19 -13.73
CA PRO A 4 4.20 -5.29 -14.69
C PRO A 4 5.16 -5.07 -15.86
N ASP A 5 5.25 -3.84 -16.38
CA ASP A 5 6.17 -3.49 -17.46
C ASP A 5 7.62 -3.57 -16.97
N ALA A 6 7.87 -3.15 -15.72
CA ALA A 6 9.18 -3.26 -15.07
C ALA A 6 9.63 -4.72 -14.95
N VAL A 7 8.71 -5.64 -14.61
CA VAL A 7 8.98 -7.08 -14.63
C VAL A 7 9.36 -7.54 -16.04
N ALA A 8 8.58 -7.18 -17.06
CA ALA A 8 8.84 -7.60 -18.43
C ALA A 8 10.22 -7.11 -18.93
N ALA A 9 10.56 -5.84 -18.67
CA ALA A 9 11.84 -5.25 -19.03
C ALA A 9 13.02 -5.97 -18.33
N LEU A 10 12.89 -6.26 -17.03
CA LEU A 10 13.90 -7.00 -16.27
C LEU A 10 14.09 -8.41 -16.84
N MET A 11 12.99 -9.13 -17.09
CA MET A 11 13.01 -10.50 -17.64
C MET A 11 13.59 -10.57 -19.05
N ALA A 12 13.45 -9.50 -19.83
CA ALA A 12 14.00 -9.36 -21.18
C ALA A 12 15.47 -8.86 -21.19
N GLY A 13 16.05 -8.55 -20.03
CA GLY A 13 17.40 -7.99 -19.93
C GLY A 13 17.51 -6.56 -20.46
N GLN A 14 16.41 -5.81 -20.51
CA GLN A 14 16.38 -4.42 -20.98
C GLN A 14 16.78 -3.41 -19.89
N VAL A 15 16.68 -3.82 -18.61
CA VAL A 15 17.10 -3.05 -17.45
C VAL A 15 17.90 -3.95 -16.50
N ASP A 16 18.86 -3.36 -15.80
CA ASP A 16 19.69 -4.10 -14.83
C ASP A 16 18.98 -4.32 -13.48
N ALA A 17 18.04 -3.44 -13.13
CA ALA A 17 17.29 -3.50 -11.88
C ALA A 17 15.89 -2.88 -12.05
N ALA A 18 14.94 -3.33 -11.23
CA ALA A 18 13.58 -2.80 -11.15
C ALA A 18 13.12 -2.73 -9.68
N ILE A 19 12.39 -1.67 -9.34
CA ILE A 19 11.68 -1.56 -8.06
C ILE A 19 10.33 -2.24 -8.23
N LEU A 20 10.08 -3.31 -7.46
CA LEU A 20 8.88 -4.14 -7.60
C LEU A 20 8.19 -4.31 -6.24
N PRO A 21 6.86 -4.08 -6.15
CA PRO A 21 6.09 -4.45 -4.99
C PRO A 21 5.86 -5.96 -4.95
N GLU A 22 5.47 -6.47 -3.79
CA GLU A 22 4.87 -7.79 -3.71
C GLU A 22 3.49 -7.81 -4.39
N PRO A 23 3.08 -8.92 -5.02
CA PRO A 23 3.77 -10.21 -5.12
C PRO A 23 4.72 -10.33 -6.32
N LEU A 24 4.91 -9.26 -7.12
CA LEU A 24 5.72 -9.30 -8.34
C LEU A 24 7.19 -9.60 -8.02
N LEU A 25 7.72 -9.01 -6.94
CA LEU A 25 9.04 -9.32 -6.42
C LEU A 25 9.23 -10.82 -6.17
N SER A 26 8.32 -11.44 -5.39
CA SER A 26 8.38 -12.87 -5.11
C SER A 26 8.26 -13.74 -6.36
N LYS A 27 7.45 -13.34 -7.35
CA LYS A 27 7.33 -14.03 -8.65
C LYS A 27 8.64 -13.97 -9.45
N VAL A 28 9.32 -12.82 -9.46
CA VAL A 28 10.61 -12.68 -10.13
C VAL A 28 11.68 -13.56 -9.48
N ILE A 29 11.78 -13.53 -8.15
CA ILE A 29 12.77 -14.34 -7.41
C ILE A 29 12.50 -15.84 -7.61
N SER A 30 11.25 -16.29 -7.51
CA SER A 30 10.90 -17.72 -7.66
C SER A 30 11.12 -18.25 -9.08
N SER A 31 11.06 -17.38 -10.09
CA SER A 31 11.39 -17.76 -11.48
C SER A 31 12.89 -17.97 -11.72
N GLY A 32 13.76 -17.57 -10.77
CA GLY A 32 15.21 -17.63 -10.89
C GLY A 32 15.81 -16.60 -11.86
N LYS A 33 15.00 -15.68 -12.39
CA LYS A 33 15.40 -14.66 -13.37
C LYS A 33 15.79 -13.31 -12.75
N GLY A 34 15.76 -13.21 -11.42
CA GLY A 34 16.22 -12.05 -10.68
C GLY A 34 16.49 -12.40 -9.22
N SER A 35 17.26 -11.56 -8.55
CA SER A 35 17.55 -11.67 -7.12
C SER A 35 17.21 -10.38 -6.40
N LEU A 36 16.88 -10.48 -5.12
CA LEU A 36 16.70 -9.30 -4.27
C LEU A 36 18.07 -8.63 -4.04
N VAL A 37 18.19 -7.36 -4.42
CA VAL A 37 19.40 -6.56 -4.16
C VAL A 37 19.28 -5.84 -2.82
N MET A 38 18.16 -5.13 -2.60
CA MET A 38 17.86 -4.44 -1.34
C MET A 38 16.36 -4.25 -1.17
N THR A 39 15.92 -4.07 0.08
CA THR A 39 14.59 -3.57 0.41
C THR A 39 14.63 -2.06 0.62
N ALA A 40 13.47 -1.41 0.59
CA ALA A 40 13.34 0.02 0.92
C ALA A 40 13.15 0.27 2.43
N GLU A 41 13.44 -0.73 3.26
CA GLU A 41 13.33 -0.64 4.72
C GLU A 41 14.29 0.43 5.24
N GLY A 42 13.78 1.35 6.07
CA GLY A 42 14.53 2.51 6.56
C GLY A 42 14.65 3.66 5.56
N PHE A 43 14.15 3.54 4.33
CA PHE A 43 14.17 4.62 3.33
C PHE A 43 12.79 5.24 3.09
N ILE A 44 11.75 4.42 2.97
CA ILE A 44 10.37 4.89 2.77
C ILE A 44 9.41 4.08 3.63
N THR A 45 8.32 4.72 4.06
CA THR A 45 7.18 4.02 4.66
C THR A 45 6.25 3.59 3.54
N GLY A 46 6.07 2.28 3.34
CA GLY A 46 5.06 1.76 2.42
C GLY A 46 3.66 2.00 2.96
N GLN A 47 2.98 3.05 2.52
CA GLN A 47 1.62 3.41 2.97
C GLN A 47 0.60 3.18 1.87
N THR A 48 -0.56 2.64 2.22
CA THR A 48 -1.72 2.50 1.33
C THR A 48 -2.93 3.09 2.03
N PHE A 49 -3.66 3.97 1.34
CA PHE A 49 -4.81 4.68 1.89
C PHE A 49 -6.08 4.31 1.12
N ILE A 50 -7.20 4.22 1.85
CA ILE A 50 -8.53 4.26 1.27
C ILE A 50 -8.86 5.73 0.99
N VAL A 51 -9.18 6.05 -0.26
CA VAL A 51 -9.49 7.41 -0.68
C VAL A 51 -10.89 7.46 -1.30
N ALA A 52 -11.71 8.40 -0.86
CA ALA A 52 -13.02 8.68 -1.41
C ALA A 52 -13.11 10.14 -1.86
N ARG A 53 -14.01 10.45 -2.80
CA ARG A 53 -14.24 11.83 -3.23
C ARG A 53 -14.91 12.60 -2.09
N SER A 54 -14.45 13.82 -1.82
CA SER A 54 -15.01 14.66 -0.73
C SER A 54 -16.52 14.87 -0.85
N GLU A 55 -17.04 15.07 -2.07
CA GLU A 55 -18.49 15.19 -2.31
C GLU A 55 -19.25 13.93 -1.84
N PHE A 56 -18.69 12.75 -2.09
CA PHE A 56 -19.32 11.49 -1.69
C PHE A 56 -19.28 11.30 -0.17
N VAL A 57 -18.16 11.63 0.48
CA VAL A 57 -18.03 11.58 1.94
C VAL A 57 -19.04 12.51 2.62
N ASN A 58 -19.21 13.73 2.10
CA ASN A 58 -20.13 14.72 2.66
C ASN A 58 -21.60 14.38 2.42
N SER A 59 -21.93 13.77 1.28
CA SER A 59 -23.32 13.44 0.92
C SER A 59 -23.80 12.10 1.46
N HIS A 60 -22.89 11.17 1.74
CA HIS A 60 -23.21 9.81 2.21
C HIS A 60 -22.31 9.37 3.39
N PRO A 61 -22.21 10.15 4.48
CA PRO A 61 -21.31 9.85 5.60
C PRO A 61 -21.64 8.51 6.28
N GLU A 62 -22.91 8.09 6.29
CA GLU A 62 -23.34 6.81 6.83
C GLU A 62 -22.82 5.61 6.03
N ILE A 63 -22.73 5.74 4.70
CA ILE A 63 -22.16 4.70 3.83
C ILE A 63 -20.65 4.58 4.08
N ILE A 64 -19.96 5.71 4.25
CA ILE A 64 -18.53 5.73 4.59
C ILE A 64 -18.28 5.05 5.94
N GLN A 65 -19.06 5.38 6.97
CA GLN A 65 -18.96 4.73 8.28
C GLN A 65 -19.18 3.22 8.20
N GLN A 66 -20.21 2.79 7.46
CA GLN A 66 -20.50 1.37 7.29
C GLN A 66 -19.36 0.64 6.57
N PHE A 67 -18.81 1.24 5.51
CA PHE A 67 -17.69 0.68 4.76
C PHE A 67 -16.44 0.54 5.63
N LEU A 68 -16.06 1.58 6.38
CA LEU A 68 -14.88 1.54 7.24
C LEU A 68 -15.02 0.55 8.38
N LYS A 69 -16.22 0.45 8.98
CA LYS A 69 -16.52 -0.58 9.98
C LYS A 69 -16.40 -1.99 9.39
N LEU A 70 -16.95 -2.22 8.20
CA LEU A 70 -16.84 -3.52 7.53
C LEU A 70 -15.37 -3.85 7.18
N ASN A 71 -14.58 -2.86 6.80
CA ASN A 71 -13.15 -3.02 6.56
C ASN A 71 -12.40 -3.44 7.83
N ASP A 72 -12.70 -2.83 8.98
CA ASP A 72 -12.14 -3.24 10.28
C ASP A 72 -12.56 -4.66 10.68
N ASP A 73 -13.84 -4.99 10.52
CA ASP A 73 -14.38 -6.32 10.77
C ASP A 73 -13.67 -7.38 9.87
N ASN A 74 -13.39 -7.04 8.60
CA ASN A 74 -12.68 -7.92 7.67
C ASN A 74 -11.20 -8.12 8.01
N VAL A 75 -10.49 -7.05 8.41
CA VAL A 75 -9.09 -7.14 8.84
C VAL A 75 -8.96 -8.01 10.08
N ARG A 76 -9.86 -7.83 11.05
CA ARG A 76 -9.93 -8.66 12.25
C ARG A 76 -10.24 -10.12 11.92
N TRP A 77 -11.22 -10.35 11.05
CA TRP A 77 -11.54 -11.69 10.59
C TRP A 77 -10.33 -12.37 9.93
N ALA A 78 -9.56 -11.66 9.11
CA ALA A 78 -8.37 -12.21 8.46
C ALA A 78 -7.28 -12.61 9.47
N GLU A 79 -7.08 -11.82 10.54
CA GLU A 79 -6.15 -12.15 11.63
C GLU A 79 -6.60 -13.38 12.44
N GLU A 80 -7.91 -13.51 12.68
CA GLU A 80 -8.50 -14.64 13.43
C GLU A 80 -8.60 -15.92 12.57
N ASN A 81 -8.61 -15.81 11.24
CA ASN A 81 -8.87 -16.90 10.30
C ASN A 81 -7.77 -17.02 9.23
N LYS A 82 -6.49 -17.02 9.66
CA LYS A 82 -5.32 -16.97 8.76
C LYS A 82 -5.32 -18.01 7.66
N ASP A 83 -5.65 -19.27 7.95
CA ASP A 83 -5.65 -20.33 6.92
C ASP A 83 -6.69 -20.06 5.82
N SER A 84 -7.91 -19.66 6.21
CA SER A 84 -8.96 -19.27 5.26
C SER A 84 -8.57 -18.02 4.48
N PHE A 85 -7.98 -17.03 5.14
CA PHE A 85 -7.45 -15.84 4.48
C PHE A 85 -6.38 -16.19 3.45
N TYR A 86 -5.42 -17.05 3.78
CA TYR A 86 -4.38 -17.48 2.85
C TYR A 86 -4.95 -18.24 1.64
N ASP A 87 -5.94 -19.11 1.82
CA ASP A 87 -6.60 -19.79 0.69
C ASP A 87 -7.27 -18.79 -0.25
N ILE A 88 -8.05 -17.84 0.29
CA ILE A 88 -8.73 -16.79 -0.50
C ILE A 88 -7.71 -15.91 -1.22
N ALA A 89 -6.70 -15.42 -0.51
CA ALA A 89 -5.66 -14.56 -1.07
C ALA A 89 -4.83 -15.30 -2.13
N SER A 90 -4.55 -16.59 -1.94
CA SER A 90 -3.82 -17.41 -2.93
C SER A 90 -4.57 -17.48 -4.26
N LYS A 91 -5.89 -17.67 -4.21
CA LYS A 91 -6.76 -17.73 -5.39
C LYS A 91 -6.79 -16.39 -6.12
N GLN A 92 -6.87 -15.28 -5.39
CA GLN A 92 -6.90 -13.95 -6.01
C GLN A 92 -5.55 -13.52 -6.59
N LEU A 93 -4.46 -13.82 -5.90
CA LEU A 93 -3.11 -13.44 -6.35
C LEU A 93 -2.51 -14.42 -7.36
N ASN A 94 -3.18 -15.57 -7.56
CA ASN A 94 -2.70 -16.73 -8.30
C ASN A 94 -1.31 -17.14 -7.81
N LEU A 95 -1.22 -17.45 -6.52
CA LEU A 95 -0.01 -17.85 -5.79
C LEU A 95 -0.27 -19.14 -5.01
N ASP A 96 0.81 -19.81 -4.59
CA ASP A 96 0.71 -20.88 -3.60
C ASP A 96 0.34 -20.29 -2.22
N PRO A 97 -0.56 -20.91 -1.44
CA PRO A 97 -0.89 -20.45 -0.08
C PRO A 97 0.33 -20.25 0.83
N LYS A 98 1.37 -21.08 0.72
CA LYS A 98 2.62 -20.92 1.49
C LYS A 98 3.38 -19.67 1.09
N ALA A 99 3.31 -19.27 -0.19
CA ALA A 99 3.92 -18.03 -0.64
C ALA A 99 3.18 -16.82 -0.05
N VAL A 100 1.84 -16.86 0.00
CA VAL A 100 1.03 -15.83 0.67
C VAL A 100 1.36 -15.76 2.16
N GLN A 101 1.43 -16.91 2.83
CA GLN A 101 1.80 -17.00 4.25
C GLN A 101 3.20 -16.42 4.52
N ALA A 102 4.18 -16.71 3.68
CA ALA A 102 5.54 -16.16 3.81
C ALA A 102 5.61 -14.64 3.56
N MET A 103 4.67 -14.12 2.76
CA MET A 103 4.57 -12.71 2.43
C MET A 103 3.81 -11.91 3.50
N TYR A 104 2.88 -12.55 4.20
CA TYR A 104 2.00 -11.90 5.18
C TYR A 104 2.73 -11.06 6.25
N PRO A 105 3.85 -11.51 6.85
CA PRO A 105 4.57 -10.72 7.85
C PRO A 105 5.19 -9.42 7.32
N LYS A 106 5.25 -9.24 5.99
CA LYS A 106 5.75 -8.02 5.35
C LYS A 106 4.71 -6.90 5.34
N PHE A 107 3.46 -7.19 5.70
CA PHE A 107 2.37 -6.23 5.69
C PHE A 107 1.87 -5.92 7.10
N ALA A 108 1.50 -4.66 7.32
CA ALA A 108 0.74 -4.23 8.47
C ALA A 108 -0.65 -3.82 8.00
N PHE A 109 -1.67 -4.63 8.28
CA PHE A 109 -3.07 -4.31 7.96
C PHE A 109 -3.68 -3.49 9.09
N GLN A 110 -3.34 -2.20 9.15
CA GLN A 110 -3.92 -1.26 10.10
C GLN A 110 -5.07 -0.49 9.46
N THR A 111 -6.17 -0.34 10.19
CA THR A 111 -7.38 0.37 9.72
C THR A 111 -7.49 1.78 10.29
N LYS A 112 -6.76 2.08 11.36
CA LYS A 112 -6.75 3.40 12.00
C LYS A 112 -5.59 4.24 11.46
N ILE A 113 -5.89 5.51 11.19
CA ILE A 113 -4.87 6.51 10.85
C ILE A 113 -4.37 7.12 12.15
N ASP A 114 -3.09 6.94 12.45
CA ASP A 114 -2.43 7.57 13.60
C ASP A 114 -1.57 8.78 13.19
N SER A 115 -1.03 9.47 14.18
CA SER A 115 -0.20 10.66 13.97
C SER A 115 1.12 10.34 13.27
N GLU A 116 1.64 9.12 13.42
CA GLU A 116 2.86 8.69 12.75
C GLU A 116 2.60 8.50 11.25
N MET A 117 1.48 7.91 10.88
CA MET A 117 1.05 7.73 9.50
C MET A 117 0.91 9.07 8.79
N VAL A 118 0.28 10.06 9.45
CA VAL A 118 0.15 11.43 8.91
C VAL A 118 1.51 12.11 8.79
N ARG A 119 2.40 11.95 9.76
CA ARG A 119 3.77 12.49 9.70
C ARG A 119 4.54 11.91 8.51
N ASN A 120 4.53 10.59 8.32
CA ASN A 120 5.22 9.93 7.21
C ASN A 120 4.65 10.34 5.84
N LEU A 121 3.33 10.58 5.75
CA LEU A 121 2.71 11.09 4.53
C LEU A 121 3.18 12.52 4.22
N LYS A 122 3.31 13.37 5.24
CA LYS A 122 3.88 14.73 5.10
C LYS A 122 5.32 14.69 4.67
N GLU A 123 6.15 13.86 5.28
CA GLU A 123 7.56 13.66 4.89
C GLU A 123 7.67 13.24 3.42
N SER A 124 6.80 12.32 2.99
CA SER A 124 6.73 11.90 1.58
C SER A 124 6.31 13.05 0.66
N ALA A 125 5.32 13.86 1.06
CA ALA A 125 4.88 15.01 0.28
C ALA A 125 5.94 16.13 0.20
N HIS A 126 6.67 16.39 1.29
CA HIS A 126 7.81 17.31 1.29
C HIS A 126 8.91 16.82 0.35
N PHE A 127 9.29 15.53 0.43
CA PHE A 127 10.25 14.94 -0.50
C PHE A 127 9.80 15.11 -1.97
N LEU A 128 8.53 14.88 -2.28
CA LEU A 128 7.99 15.10 -3.62
C LEU A 128 8.02 16.57 -4.04
N GLN A 129 7.79 17.51 -3.12
CA GLN A 129 7.88 18.95 -3.39
C GLN A 129 9.33 19.39 -3.65
N GLU A 130 10.28 18.96 -2.82
CA GLU A 130 11.71 19.24 -2.98
C GLU A 130 12.26 18.73 -4.32
N ASN A 131 11.75 17.59 -4.80
CA ASN A 131 12.12 17.00 -6.07
C ASN A 131 11.27 17.49 -7.27
N GLY A 132 10.41 18.49 -7.06
CA GLY A 132 9.66 19.17 -8.14
C GLY A 132 8.43 18.42 -8.66
N PHE A 133 7.97 17.36 -7.99
CA PHE A 133 6.72 16.67 -8.31
C PHE A 133 5.49 17.41 -7.78
N ILE A 134 5.64 18.12 -6.66
CA ILE A 134 4.63 19.05 -6.13
C ILE A 134 5.12 20.48 -6.33
N LYS A 135 4.21 21.37 -6.71
CA LYS A 135 4.57 22.77 -6.98
C LYS A 135 5.07 23.46 -5.70
N PRO A 136 6.13 24.30 -5.75
CA PRO A 136 6.72 24.91 -4.56
C PRO A 136 5.78 25.80 -3.73
N GLN A 137 4.74 26.36 -4.34
CA GLN A 137 3.77 27.22 -3.67
C GLN A 137 2.65 26.46 -2.93
N VAL A 138 2.61 25.13 -3.03
CA VAL A 138 1.63 24.31 -2.32
C VAL A 138 2.04 24.22 -0.86
N ASP A 139 1.14 24.58 0.05
CA ASP A 139 1.32 24.29 1.47
C ASP A 139 1.05 22.80 1.70
N VAL A 140 2.13 22.02 1.83
CA VAL A 140 2.06 20.57 2.03
C VAL A 140 1.40 20.22 3.36
N GLU A 141 1.60 21.02 4.40
CA GLU A 141 1.03 20.77 5.73
C GLU A 141 -0.49 20.91 5.67
N SER A 142 -0.98 22.02 5.09
CA SER A 142 -2.41 22.23 4.89
C SER A 142 -3.00 21.16 3.98
N LEU A 143 -2.34 20.86 2.84
CA LEU A 143 -2.82 19.87 1.88
C LEU A 143 -3.02 18.50 2.52
N VAL A 144 -2.04 17.99 3.27
CA VAL A 144 -2.17 16.67 3.90
C VAL A 144 -3.24 16.68 4.98
N ASN A 145 -3.33 17.74 5.80
CA ASN A 145 -4.37 17.84 6.82
C ASN A 145 -5.78 17.90 6.21
N ASP A 146 -5.95 18.55 5.05
CA ASP A 146 -7.24 18.65 4.35
C ASP A 146 -7.66 17.32 3.69
N LEU A 147 -6.69 16.49 3.30
CA LEU A 147 -6.94 15.19 2.66
C LEU A 147 -7.21 14.06 3.66
N VAL A 148 -6.69 14.17 4.88
CA VAL A 148 -6.80 13.12 5.90
C VAL A 148 -7.97 13.42 6.84
N ASP A 149 -9.07 12.70 6.64
CA ASP A 149 -10.23 12.77 7.53
C ASP A 149 -10.14 11.69 8.62
N THR A 150 -9.80 12.10 9.85
CA THR A 150 -9.74 11.21 11.01
C THR A 150 -11.07 11.15 11.79
N SER A 151 -12.10 11.89 11.38
CA SER A 151 -13.39 11.93 12.10
C SER A 151 -14.10 10.58 12.13
N PHE A 152 -13.82 9.73 11.14
CA PHE A 152 -14.35 8.37 11.04
C PHE A 152 -13.55 7.30 11.82
N SER A 153 -12.45 7.69 12.48
CA SER A 153 -11.53 6.76 13.16
C SER A 153 -11.80 6.54 14.67
N GLN A 154 -12.94 7.03 15.18
CA GLN A 154 -13.33 6.88 16.60
C GLN A 154 -13.75 5.46 16.95
#